data_AF-A0ABD0PL80-F1
#
_entry.id   AF-A0ABD0PL80-F1
#
_cell.length_a   1.000
_cell.length_b   1.000
_cell.length_c   1.000
_cell.angle_alpha   90.00
_cell.angle_beta   90.00
_cell.angle_gamma   90.00
#
_symmetry.space_group_name_H-M   'P 1'
#
loop_
_entity.id
_entity.type
_entity.pdbx_description
1 polymer ?
#
loop_
_entity_poly.entity_id
_entity_poly.type
_entity_poly.pdbx_seq_one_letter_code
_entity_poly.pdbx_strand_id
1 'polypeptide(L)' 'NNVPLESGDKYSFNEDGSEMTILDVTKLDEGDYTCIAKNKAGESEQELSLK' A
#
# COMPACT_ATOMS: atom_id res chain seq x y z
N ASN A 1 -3.68 2.90 -12.03
CA ASN A 1 -4.78 1.94 -12.27
C ASN A 1 -5.59 1.58 -11.03
N ASN A 2 -5.42 2.25 -9.87
CA ASN A 2 -6.20 2.04 -8.63
C ASN A 2 -6.50 0.57 -8.29
N VAL A 3 -5.54 -0.32 -8.57
CA VAL A 3 -5.65 -1.74 -8.22
C VAL A 3 -5.16 -1.89 -6.78
N PRO A 4 -5.98 -2.43 -5.87
CA PRO A 4 -5.54 -2.71 -4.51
C PRO A 4 -4.35 -3.67 -4.52
N LEU A 5 -3.35 -3.39 -3.69
CA LEU A 5 -2.25 -4.32 -3.45
C LEU A 5 -2.74 -5.41 -2.49
N GLU A 6 -2.45 -6.67 -2.83
CA GLU A 6 -2.87 -7.82 -2.03
C GLU A 6 -1.68 -8.47 -1.32
N SER A 7 -1.94 -9.05 -0.15
CA SER A 7 -0.93 -9.80 0.60
C SER A 7 -0.45 -11.02 -0.18
N GLY A 8 0.85 -11.30 -0.17
CA GLY A 8 1.46 -12.42 -0.87
C GLY A 8 2.99 -12.42 -0.76
N ASP A 9 3.67 -12.99 -1.75
CA ASP A 9 5.13 -13.10 -1.76
C ASP A 9 5.83 -11.74 -1.82
N LYS A 10 5.17 -10.72 -2.40
CA LYS A 10 5.75 -9.39 -2.62
C LYS A 10 5.36 -8.36 -1.56
N TYR A 11 4.14 -8.43 -1.05
CA TYR A 11 3.59 -7.46 -0.12
C TYR A 11 3.07 -8.18 1.12
N SER A 12 3.39 -7.66 2.30
CA SER A 12 2.80 -8.12 3.56
C SER A 12 2.16 -6.94 4.27
N PHE A 13 1.07 -7.21 4.99
CA PHE A 13 0.32 -6.23 5.75
C PHE A 13 0.28 -6.65 7.21
N ASN A 14 0.25 -5.69 8.12
CA ASN A 14 -0.01 -5.98 9.53
C ASN A 14 -1.51 -6.31 9.77
N GLU A 15 -1.85 -6.70 11.00
CA GLU A 15 -3.18 -7.24 11.34
C GLU A 15 -4.34 -6.26 11.06
N ASP A 16 -4.11 -4.96 11.24
CA ASP A 16 -5.12 -3.92 11.02
C ASP A 16 -5.03 -3.25 9.63
N GLY A 17 -4.06 -3.65 8.80
CA GLY A 17 -3.82 -3.10 7.47
C GLY A 17 -3.28 -1.67 7.44
N SER A 18 -2.84 -1.12 8.59
CA SER A 18 -2.25 0.22 8.67
C SER A 18 -0.81 0.30 8.17
N GLU A 19 -0.12 -0.84 8.11
CA GLU A 19 1.27 -0.93 7.63
C GLU A 19 1.38 -1.95 6.50
N MET A 20 2.14 -1.58 5.47
CA MET A 20 2.50 -2.45 4.35
C MET A 20 4.03 -2.54 4.24
N THR A 21 4.55 -3.76 4.12
CA THR A 21 5.96 -4.03 3.84
C THR A 21 6.11 -4.62 2.45
N ILE A 22 6.98 -4.03 1.63
CA ILE A 22 7.37 -4.54 0.32
C ILE A 22 8.62 -5.41 0.50
N LEU A 23 8.52 -6.70 0.16
CA LEU A 23 9.61 -7.67 0.24
C LEU A 23 10.48 -7.60 -1.01
N ASP A 24 11.79 -7.85 -0.87
CA ASP A 24 12.76 -7.90 -1.97
C ASP A 24 12.63 -6.75 -2.97
N VAL A 25 12.73 -5.50 -2.48
CA VAL A 25 12.54 -4.28 -3.28
C VAL A 25 13.52 -4.23 -4.47
N THR A 26 12.99 -3.95 -5.65
CA THR A 26 13.70 -3.81 -6.92
C THR A 26 13.32 -2.49 -7.60
N LYS A 27 14.02 -2.12 -8.68
CA LYS A 27 13.66 -0.95 -9.49
C LYS A 27 12.25 -1.02 -10.13
N LEU A 28 11.68 -2.22 -10.25
CA LEU A 28 10.32 -2.38 -10.78
C LEU A 28 9.24 -1.97 -9.77
N ASP A 29 9.62 -1.78 -8.50
CA ASP A 29 8.73 -1.35 -7.43
C ASP A 29 8.68 0.19 -7.28
N GLU A 30 9.52 0.92 -8.03
CA GLU A 30 9.43 2.38 -8.12
C GLU A 30 8.04 2.80 -8.61
N GLY A 31 7.44 3.78 -7.95
CA GLY A 31 6.08 4.21 -8.28
C GLY A 31 5.41 4.97 -7.15
N ASP A 32 4.21 5.45 -7.45
CA ASP A 32 3.35 6.11 -6.49
C ASP A 32 2.42 5.09 -5.82
N TYR A 33 2.40 5.12 -4.50
CA TYR A 33 1.57 4.28 -3.66
C TYR A 33 0.57 5.16 -2.91
N THR A 34 -0.65 4.67 -2.80
CA THR A 34 -1.73 5.37 -2.09
C THR A 34 -2.24 4.48 -0.96
N CYS A 35 -2.19 4.98 0.27
CA CYS A 35 -2.86 4.38 1.40
C CYS A 35 -4.26 4.98 1.55
N ILE A 36 -5.27 4.12 1.68
CA ILE A 36 -6.67 4.51 1.78
C ILE A 36 -7.26 3.95 3.08
N ALA A 37 -7.59 4.83 4.03
CA ALA A 37 -8.23 4.48 5.29
C ALA A 37 -9.72 4.83 5.24
N LYS A 38 -10.59 3.83 5.41
CA LYS A 38 -12.05 3.98 5.31
C LYS A 38 -12.76 3.57 6.60
N ASN A 39 -13.69 4.40 7.06
CA ASN A 39 -14.59 4.08 8.17
C ASN A 39 -16.02 4.60 7.90
N LYS A 40 -16.93 4.48 8.87
CA LYS A 40 -18.34 4.94 8.71
C LYS A 40 -18.49 6.44 8.47
N ALA A 41 -17.49 7.26 8.86
CA ALA A 41 -17.52 8.70 8.69
C ALA A 41 -16.98 9.16 7.32
N GLY A 42 -16.28 8.29 6.59
CA GLY A 42 -15.74 8.60 5.28
C GLY A 42 -14.42 7.88 5.00
N GLU A 43 -13.59 8.54 4.20
CA GLU A 43 -12.35 8.01 3.64
C GLU A 43 -11.26 9.08 3.72
N SER A 44 -10.02 8.65 3.95
CA SER A 44 -8.83 9.49 3.93
C SER A 44 -7.75 8.80 3.11
N GLU A 45 -7.06 9.58 2.29
CA GLU A 45 -6.01 9.08 1.40
C GLU A 45 -4.67 9.76 1.71
N GLN A 46 -3.59 9.00 1.57
CA GLN A 46 -2.23 9.53 1.60
C GLN A 46 -1.39 8.91 0.49
N GLU A 47 -0.76 9.77 -0.31
CA GLU A 47 0.14 9.37 -1.39
C GLU A 47 1.61 9.46 -0.97
N LEU A 48 2.42 8.52 -1.46
CA LEU A 48 3.87 8.48 -1.30
C LEU A 48 4.53 7.98 -2.59
N SER A 49 5.70 8.52 -2.91
CA SER A 49 6.48 8.09 -4.06
C SER A 49 7.72 7.30 -3.61
N LEU A 50 7.86 6.07 -4.09
CA LEU A 50 9.05 5.25 -3.92
C LEU A 50 9.99 5.46 -5.13
N LYS A 51 11.26 5.75 -4.86
CA LYS A 51 12.30 6.07 -5.87
C LYS A 51 13.54 5.23 -5.68
#